data_AF-A0A417YBF1-F1
#
_entry.id   AF-A0A417YBF1-F1
#
_cell.length_a   1.000
_cell.length_b   1.000
_cell.length_c   1.000
_cell.angle_alpha   90.00
_cell.angle_beta   90.00
_cell.angle_gamma   90.00
#
_symmetry.space_group_name_H-M   'P 1'
#
loop_
_entity.id
_entity.type
_entity.pdbx_description
1 polymer ?
#
loop_
_entity_poly.entity_id
_entity_poly.type
_entity_poly.pdbx_seq_one_letter_code
_entity_poly.pdbx_strand_id
1 'polypeptide(L)'
;MMNNWMLIALLTISTYLSRVIGVEIMAGREMNATLRLYFNYVPIAIIAALIANQMLVPTDGGIALSLPVLIGCLATAITLKVIHTFLPSLIIGIAAGLLARYFL
;
A
#
# COMPACT_ATOMS: atom_id res chain seq x y z
N MET A 1 -1.95 5.06 -31.69
CA MET A 1 -1.39 3.73 -31.34
C MET A 1 0.12 3.80 -31.06
N MET A 2 0.97 4.23 -32.01
CA MET A 2 2.44 4.32 -31.83
C MET A 2 2.89 5.18 -30.63
N ASN A 3 2.20 6.30 -30.38
CA ASN A 3 2.55 7.21 -29.28
C ASN A 3 2.38 6.58 -27.89
N ASN A 4 1.39 5.69 -27.71
CA ASN A 4 1.16 5.03 -26.42
C ASN A 4 2.23 3.98 -26.13
N TRP A 5 2.69 3.26 -27.16
CA TRP A 5 3.79 2.30 -27.03
C TRP A 5 5.11 2.99 -26.66
N MET A 6 5.37 4.16 -27.25
CA MET A 6 6.54 4.96 -26.90
C MET A 6 6.47 5.49 -25.46
N LEU A 7 5.29 5.95 -25.02
CA LEU A 7 5.06 6.37 -23.63
C LEU A 7 5.27 5.21 -22.64
N ILE A 8 4.72 4.03 -22.93
CA ILE A 8 4.90 2.83 -22.09
C ILE A 8 6.39 2.48 -21.99
N ALA A 9 7.11 2.50 -23.11
CA ALA A 9 8.55 2.20 -23.12
C ALA A 9 9.35 3.22 -22.28
N LEU A 10 9.10 4.51 -22.46
CA LEU A 10 9.77 5.58 -21.72
C LEU A 10 9.49 5.49 -20.22
N LEU A 11 8.24 5.24 -19.86
CA LEU A 11 7.77 5.15 -18.47
C LEU A 11 8.32 3.89 -17.78
N THR A 12 8.45 2.79 -18.52
CA THR A 12 9.10 1.57 -18.05
C THR A 12 10.58 1.84 -17.76
N ILE A 13 11.30 2.43 -18.72
CA ILE A 13 12.72 2.74 -18.57
C ILE A 13 12.94 3.68 -17.38
N SER A 14 12.20 4.79 -17.29
CA SER A 14 12.38 5.76 -16.20
C SER A 14 12.10 5.15 -14.83
N THR A 15 11.05 4.30 -14.73
CA THR A 15 10.65 3.68 -13.47
C THR A 15 11.66 2.64 -12.99
N TYR A 16 12.11 1.76 -13.89
CA TYR A 16 13.05 0.70 -13.52
C TYR A 16 14.46 1.24 -13.33
N LEU A 17 14.91 2.19 -14.15
CA LEU A 17 16.26 2.75 -14.05
C LEU A 17 16.44 3.50 -12.72
N SER A 18 15.45 4.29 -12.30
CA SER A 18 15.47 4.96 -10.99
C SER A 18 15.58 3.97 -9.83
N ARG A 19 14.87 2.84 -9.89
CA ARG A 19 14.94 1.79 -8.86
C ARG A 19 16.28 1.06 -8.85
N VAL A 20 16.81 0.70 -10.01
CA VAL A 20 18.11 0.01 -10.13
C VAL A 20 19.23 0.88 -9.59
N ILE A 21 19.28 2.15 -9.97
CA ILE A 21 20.27 3.11 -9.46
C ILE A 21 20.16 3.26 -7.94
N GLY A 22 18.94 3.37 -7.40
CA GLY A 22 18.72 3.47 -5.96
C GLY A 22 19.21 2.24 -5.19
N VAL A 23 18.99 1.04 -5.74
CA VAL A 23 19.46 -0.23 -5.15
C VAL A 23 20.97 -0.35 -5.24
N GLU A 24 21.58 -0.05 -6.38
CA GLU A 24 23.04 -0.06 -6.58
C GLU A 24 23.77 0.90 -5.63
N ILE A 25 23.25 2.12 -5.45
CA ILE A 25 23.86 3.11 -4.55
C ILE A 25 23.79 2.67 -3.08
N MET A 26 22.72 1.96 -2.70
CA MET A 26 22.58 1.39 -1.35
C MET A 26 23.32 0.07 -1.18
N ALA A 27 23.60 -0.67 -2.25
CA ALA A 27 24.27 -1.95 -2.20
C ALA A 27 25.71 -1.77 -1.71
N GLY A 28 26.06 -2.48 -0.64
CA GLY A 28 27.43 -2.50 -0.08
C GLY A 28 27.80 -1.31 0.80
N ARG A 29 26.89 -0.38 1.11
CA ARG A 29 27.13 0.68 2.10
C ARG A 29 26.64 0.27 3.48
N GLU A 30 27.46 0.49 4.51
CA GLU A 30 27.02 0.34 5.89
C GLU A 30 25.98 1.42 6.23
N MET A 31 24.76 0.98 6.56
CA MET A 31 23.69 1.87 6.98
C MET A 31 23.89 2.30 8.42
N ASN A 32 24.01 3.60 8.66
CA ASN A 32 23.95 4.16 10.02
C ASN A 32 22.62 3.76 10.70
N ALA A 33 22.63 3.55 12.01
CA ALA A 33 21.49 3.08 12.80
C ALA A 33 20.21 3.92 12.58
N THR A 34 20.36 5.24 12.42
CA THR A 34 19.24 6.15 12.13
C THR A 34 18.61 5.91 10.76
N LEU A 35 19.42 5.68 9.73
CA LEU A 35 18.94 5.36 8.38
C LEU A 35 18.26 3.98 8.37
N ARG A 36 18.81 3.00 9.07
CA ARG A 36 18.21 1.67 9.22
C ARG A 36 16.83 1.74 9.88
N LEU A 37 16.69 2.52 10.96
CA LEU A 37 15.40 2.76 11.59
C LEU A 37 14.42 3.42 10.61
N TYR A 38 14.85 4.48 9.92
CA TYR A 38 14.01 5.16 8.93
C TYR A 38 13.46 4.19 7.87
N PHE A 39 14.34 3.41 7.22
CA PHE A 39 13.92 2.45 6.18
C PHE A 39 13.05 1.30 6.71
N ASN A 40 13.13 0.94 7.99
CA ASN A 40 12.20 -0.02 8.59
C ASN A 40 10.78 0.56 8.76
N TYR A 41 10.66 1.85 9.07
CA TYR A 41 9.35 2.49 9.27
C TYR A 41 8.71 3.01 7.99
N VAL A 42 9.50 3.33 6.95
CA VAL A 42 8.99 3.84 5.67
C VAL A 42 7.93 2.92 5.03
N PRO A 43 8.14 1.60 4.87
CA PRO A 43 7.13 0.71 4.29
C PRO A 43 5.81 0.72 5.08
N ILE A 44 5.91 0.69 6.40
CA ILE A 44 4.74 0.70 7.30
C ILE A 44 3.98 2.03 7.17
N ALA A 45 4.69 3.15 7.14
CA ALA A 45 4.11 4.48 6.97
C ALA A 45 3.42 4.64 5.60
N ILE A 46 4.03 4.14 4.52
CA ILE A 46 3.43 4.15 3.18
C ILE A 46 2.15 3.32 3.14
N ILE A 47 2.17 2.11 3.69
CA ILE A 47 0.98 1.24 3.76
C ILE A 47 -0.13 1.93 4.58
N ALA A 48 0.21 2.52 5.72
CA ALA A 48 -0.75 3.25 6.55
C ALA A 48 -1.37 4.45 5.80
N ALA A 49 -0.55 5.23 5.08
CA ALA A 49 -1.03 6.37 4.30
C ALA A 49 -1.92 5.94 3.12
N LEU A 50 -1.59 4.83 2.45
CA LEU A 50 -2.42 4.28 1.37
C LEU A 50 -3.77 3.78 1.89
N ILE A 51 -3.78 3.10 3.03
CA ILE A 51 -5.01 2.64 3.68
C ILE A 51 -5.85 3.85 4.12
N ALA A 52 -5.23 4.84 4.76
CA ALA A 52 -5.93 6.05 5.20
C ALA A 52 -6.58 6.80 4.02
N ASN A 53 -5.89 6.95 2.89
CA ASN A 53 -6.47 7.56 1.69
C ASN A 53 -7.63 6.75 1.10
N GLN A 54 -7.62 5.42 1.24
CA GLN A 54 -8.75 4.59 0.81
C GLN A 54 -9.93 4.66 1.79
N MET A 55 -9.68 4.96 3.06
CA MET A 55 -10.71 5.11 4.09
C MET A 55 -11.42 6.47 4.03
N LEU A 56 -10.73 7.50 3.53
CA LEU A 56 -11.24 8.87 3.42
C LEU A 56 -11.74 9.10 1.99
N VAL A 57 -13.07 9.03 1.81
CA VAL A 57 -13.70 9.27 0.51
C VAL A 57 -14.15 10.73 0.45
N PRO A 58 -13.71 11.51 -0.55
CA PRO A 58 -14.25 12.84 -0.75
C PRO A 58 -15.73 12.72 -1.15
N THR A 59 -16.61 13.31 -0.35
CA THR A 59 -18.04 13.47 -0.67
C THR A 59 -18.35 14.95 -0.61
N ASP A 60 -19.26 15.44 -1.46
CA ASP A 60 -19.49 16.86 -1.72
C ASP A 60 -19.51 17.72 -0.44
N GLY A 61 -18.39 18.42 -0.17
CA GLY A 61 -18.21 19.33 0.96
C GLY A 61 -17.61 18.76 2.25
N GLY A 62 -17.24 17.47 2.30
CA GLY A 62 -16.69 16.84 3.51
C GLY A 62 -15.79 15.62 3.29
N ILE A 63 -15.15 15.18 4.36
CA ILE A 63 -14.39 13.92 4.39
C ILE A 63 -15.31 12.85 4.98
N ALA A 64 -15.85 11.96 4.14
CA ALA A 64 -16.64 10.83 4.61
C ALA A 64 -15.75 9.61 4.81
N LEU A 65 -16.04 8.88 5.88
CA LEU A 65 -15.31 7.69 6.25
C LEU A 65 -16.01 6.48 5.64
N SER A 66 -15.32 5.73 4.76
CA SER A 66 -15.91 4.55 4.15
C SER A 66 -15.94 3.40 5.16
N LEU A 67 -17.11 3.19 5.77
CA LEU A 67 -17.38 2.07 6.68
C LEU A 67 -16.97 0.70 6.10
N PRO A 68 -17.17 0.39 4.80
CA PRO A 68 -16.76 -0.91 4.26
C PRO A 68 -15.24 -1.14 4.30
N VAL A 69 -14.46 -0.12 4.00
CA VAL A 69 -12.98 -0.19 4.02
C VAL A 69 -12.48 -0.29 5.45
N LEU A 70 -13.12 0.42 6.39
CA LEU A 70 -12.77 0.35 7.82
C LEU A 70 -13.03 -1.05 8.40
N ILE A 71 -14.18 -1.67 8.06
CA ILE A 71 -14.51 -3.04 8.46
C ILE A 71 -13.52 -4.04 7.86
N GLY A 72 -13.20 -3.91 6.56
CA GLY A 72 -12.19 -4.76 5.91
C GLY A 72 -10.80 -4.65 6.54
N CYS A 73 -10.37 -3.44 6.92
CA CYS A 73 -9.09 -3.21 7.58
C CYS A 73 -9.07 -3.80 9.01
N LEU A 74 -10.13 -3.63 9.79
CA LEU A 74 -10.23 -4.22 11.13
C LEU A 74 -10.26 -5.75 11.07
N ALA A 75 -11.01 -6.34 10.14
CA ALA A 75 -11.05 -7.78 9.94
C ALA A 75 -9.67 -8.34 9.56
N THR A 76 -8.93 -7.65 8.68
CA THR A 76 -7.54 -8.00 8.36
C THR A 76 -6.65 -7.91 9.60
N ALA A 77 -6.72 -6.81 10.36
CA ALA A 77 -5.88 -6.62 11.54
C ALA A 77 -6.12 -7.71 12.62
N ILE A 78 -7.38 -8.07 12.86
CA ILE A 78 -7.76 -9.10 13.82
C ILE A 78 -7.26 -10.48 13.35
N THR A 79 -7.49 -10.83 12.09
CA THR A 79 -7.06 -12.12 11.54
C THR A 79 -5.54 -12.24 11.46
N LEU A 80 -4.83 -11.15 11.18
CA LEU A 80 -3.37 -11.13 11.17
C LEU A 80 -2.81 -11.40 12.58
N LYS A 81 -3.45 -10.85 13.61
CA LYS A 81 -3.09 -11.08 15.02
C LYS A 81 -3.32 -12.52 15.46
N VAL A 82 -4.27 -13.23 14.85
CA VAL A 82 -4.61 -14.63 15.20
C VAL A 82 -3.80 -15.64 14.39
N ILE A 83 -3.72 -15.47 13.06
CA ILE A 83 -3.18 -16.47 12.14
C ILE A 83 -1.68 -16.25 11.88
N HIS A 84 -1.14 -15.07 12.22
CA HIS A 84 0.27 -14.67 12.00
C HIS A 84 0.76 -14.82 10.55
N THR A 85 -0.14 -15.04 9.59
CA THR A 85 0.15 -15.19 8.16
C THR A 85 -0.63 -14.15 7.36
N PHE A 86 0.09 -13.42 6.51
CA PHE A 86 -0.44 -12.25 5.81
C PHE A 86 -1.47 -12.59 4.73
N LEU A 87 -1.17 -13.59 3.89
CA LEU A 87 -2.02 -13.96 2.76
C LEU A 87 -3.46 -14.32 3.15
N PRO A 88 -3.70 -15.28 4.07
CA PRO A 88 -5.06 -15.67 4.44
C PRO A 88 -5.81 -14.56 5.19
N SER A 89 -5.11 -13.79 6.02
CA SER A 89 -5.68 -12.63 6.71
C SER A 89 -6.21 -11.58 5.73
N LEU A 90 -5.45 -11.28 4.67
CA LEU A 90 -5.82 -10.31 3.67
C LEU A 90 -7.04 -10.74 2.85
N ILE A 91 -7.15 -12.04 2.54
CA ILE A 91 -8.33 -12.61 1.86
C ILE A 91 -9.59 -12.43 2.71
N ILE A 92 -9.51 -12.72 4.02
CA ILE A 92 -10.65 -12.57 4.94
C ILE A 92 -11.06 -11.09 5.06
N GLY A 93 -10.09 -10.19 5.12
CA GLY A 93 -10.35 -8.75 5.14
C GLY A 93 -11.03 -8.21 3.89
N ILE A 94 -10.59 -8.64 2.71
CA ILE A 94 -11.24 -8.30 1.43
C ILE A 94 -12.67 -8.83 1.41
N ALA A 95 -12.88 -10.09 1.81
CA ALA A 95 -14.21 -10.68 1.86
C ALA A 95 -15.15 -9.93 2.82
N ALA A 96 -14.66 -9.55 4.00
CA ALA A 96 -15.42 -8.77 4.98
C ALA A 96 -15.75 -7.36 4.48
N GLY A 97 -14.80 -6.68 3.82
CA GLY A 97 -15.03 -5.36 3.24
C GLY A 97 -16.01 -5.38 2.06
N LEU A 98 -15.96 -6.41 1.21
CA LEU A 98 -16.93 -6.63 0.13
C LEU A 98 -18.33 -6.90 0.67
N LEU A 99 -18.45 -7.76 1.68
CA LEU A 99 -19.73 -8.05 2.34
C LEU A 99 -20.30 -6.79 2.98
N ALA A 100 -19.48 -6.00 3.67
CA ALA A 100 -19.90 -4.73 4.25
C ALA A 100 -20.37 -3.75 3.17
N ARG A 101 -19.70 -3.67 2.01
CA ARG A 101 -20.12 -2.82 0.88
C ARG A 101 -21.43 -3.27 0.22
N TYR A 102 -21.75 -4.55 0.30
CA TYR A 102 -22.98 -5.08 -0.31
C TYR A 102 -24.20 -4.91 0.62
N PHE A 103 -23.98 -4.88 1.93
CA PHE A 103 -25.04 -4.75 2.94
C PHE A 103 -25.30 -3.32 3.46
N LEU A 104 -24.37 -2.37 3.24
CA LEU A 104 -24.46 -0.94 3.59
C LEU A 104 -24.42 -0.07 2.33
#